data_AF-A0A1Y2QDM3-F1
#
_entry.id   AF-A0A1Y2QDM3-F1
#
_cell.length_a   1.000
_cell.length_b   1.000
_cell.length_c   1.000
_cell.angle_alpha   90.00
_cell.angle_beta   90.00
_cell.angle_gamma   90.00
#
_symmetry.space_group_name_H-M   'P 1'
#
loop_
_entity.id
_entity.type
_entity.pdbx_description
1 polymer ?
#
loop_
_entity_poly.entity_id
_entity_poly.type
_entity_poly.pdbx_seq_one_letter_code
_entity_poly.pdbx_strand_id
1 'polypeptide(L)'
;MAIGMLLAALLAQDLAVVTADAADPVAVATRLDITSFPNSIGPRRKEGLRTFADYDFTSVVRDGNAAVLDAADKSWTFRVSILDRSDRTMKLCILDRALNGGSYFSVKPIEVAQGKDGLFRATGNSVADPNCA
;
A
#
# COMPACT_ATOMS: atom_id res chain seq x y z
N MET A 1 -16.93 21.16 -53.91
CA MET A 1 -16.59 22.00 -52.76
C MET A 1 -17.82 22.14 -51.88
N ALA A 2 -17.78 21.67 -50.64
CA ALA A 2 -18.48 22.23 -49.48
C ALA A 2 -18.19 21.31 -48.29
N ILE A 3 -17.23 21.74 -47.48
CA ILE A 3 -16.87 21.17 -46.18
C ILE A 3 -17.96 21.60 -45.20
N GLY A 4 -18.50 20.63 -44.45
CA GLY A 4 -19.44 20.87 -43.36
C GLY A 4 -19.01 20.07 -42.14
N MET A 5 -18.01 20.58 -41.43
CA MET A 5 -17.54 20.08 -40.15
C MET A 5 -18.30 20.85 -39.05
N LEU A 6 -18.97 20.17 -38.11
CA LEU A 6 -19.05 20.69 -36.74
C LEU A 6 -19.30 19.59 -35.71
N LEU A 7 -18.41 19.60 -34.72
CA LEU A 7 -18.28 18.75 -33.55
C LEU A 7 -19.53 18.73 -32.68
N ALA A 8 -19.85 17.57 -32.09
CA ALA A 8 -20.66 17.49 -30.90
C ALA A 8 -20.01 16.56 -29.84
N ALA A 9 -19.71 17.18 -28.70
CA ALA A 9 -19.58 16.63 -27.36
C ALA A 9 -18.41 15.66 -27.05
N LEU A 10 -17.28 16.25 -26.66
CA LEU A 10 -16.55 15.79 -25.47
C LEU A 10 -17.50 15.82 -24.28
N LEU A 11 -17.56 14.75 -23.46
CA LEU A 11 -17.81 14.76 -22.00
C LEU A 11 -17.97 13.31 -21.50
N ALA A 12 -16.90 12.79 -20.89
CA ALA A 12 -16.89 11.86 -19.74
C ALA A 12 -15.54 11.11 -19.69
N GLN A 13 -14.52 11.71 -19.08
CA GLN A 13 -13.31 10.97 -18.67
C GLN A 13 -12.97 11.30 -17.22
N ASP A 14 -13.90 11.07 -16.29
CA ASP A 14 -13.68 11.26 -14.85
C ASP A 14 -13.75 9.95 -14.04
N LEU A 15 -13.37 8.82 -14.64
CA LEU A 15 -13.38 7.50 -13.99
C LEU A 15 -12.10 6.72 -14.29
N ALA A 16 -10.92 7.21 -13.91
CA ALA A 16 -9.70 6.38 -14.02
C ALA A 16 -8.51 6.75 -13.12
N VAL A 17 -8.58 7.74 -12.22
CA VAL A 17 -7.36 8.13 -11.46
C VAL A 17 -7.07 7.21 -10.26
N VAL A 18 -7.95 6.25 -9.95
CA VAL A 18 -7.71 5.24 -8.90
C VAL A 18 -6.94 4.01 -9.44
N THR A 19 -6.79 3.84 -10.75
CA THR A 19 -6.37 2.52 -11.31
C THR A 19 -4.86 2.36 -11.52
N ALA A 20 -4.11 3.42 -11.81
CA ALA A 20 -2.67 3.30 -12.08
C ALA A 20 -1.85 3.12 -10.79
N ASP A 21 -2.15 3.93 -9.77
CA ASP A 21 -1.34 3.98 -8.55
C ASP A 21 -1.67 2.83 -7.59
N ALA A 22 -2.90 2.32 -7.63
CA ALA A 22 -3.28 1.09 -6.93
C ALA A 22 -2.65 -0.17 -7.56
N ALA A 23 -2.24 -0.10 -8.84
CA ALA A 23 -1.55 -1.20 -9.51
C ALA A 23 -0.06 -1.28 -9.12
N ASP A 24 0.50 -0.21 -8.57
CA ASP A 24 1.90 -0.14 -8.19
C ASP A 24 2.12 -0.48 -6.69
N PRO A 25 2.78 -1.60 -6.34
CA PRO A 25 3.10 -1.91 -4.95
C PRO A 25 3.96 -0.87 -4.22
N VAL A 26 4.84 -0.13 -4.92
CA VAL A 26 5.64 0.93 -4.29
C VAL A 26 4.75 2.12 -3.92
N ALA A 27 3.85 2.53 -4.81
CA ALA A 27 2.90 3.60 -4.54
C ALA A 27 1.90 3.22 -3.43
N VAL A 28 1.46 1.97 -3.41
CA VAL A 28 0.61 1.43 -2.33
C VAL A 28 1.36 1.45 -1.00
N ALA A 29 2.58 0.92 -0.94
CA ALA A 29 3.34 0.84 0.30
C ALA A 29 3.71 2.23 0.85
N THR A 30 4.12 3.16 0.00
CA THR A 30 4.48 4.53 0.43
C THR A 30 3.30 5.32 0.99
N ARG A 31 2.07 4.97 0.60
CA ARG A 31 0.82 5.60 1.09
C ARG A 31 0.05 4.71 2.07
N LEU A 32 0.62 3.61 2.54
CA LEU A 32 -0.01 2.75 3.53
C LEU A 32 0.06 3.40 4.92
N ASP A 33 -1.09 3.61 5.55
CA ASP A 33 -1.19 4.04 6.93
C ASP A 33 -0.89 2.86 7.86
N ILE A 34 0.36 2.73 8.27
CA ILE A 34 0.86 1.66 9.13
C ILE A 34 0.36 1.78 10.57
N THR A 35 -0.41 2.82 10.92
CA THR A 35 -1.09 2.91 12.22
C THR A 35 -2.45 2.23 12.23
N SER A 36 -3.00 1.89 11.05
CA SER A 36 -4.35 1.33 10.89
C SER A 36 -4.46 -0.19 11.15
N PHE A 37 -3.35 -0.91 11.28
CA PHE A 37 -3.32 -2.34 11.58
C PHE A 37 -2.19 -2.68 12.58
N PRO A 38 -2.24 -3.81 13.31
CA PRO A 38 -1.15 -4.21 14.21
C PRO A 38 0.14 -4.55 13.46
N ASN A 39 1.28 -4.03 13.93
CA ASN A 39 2.63 -4.32 13.43
C ASN A 39 3.68 -3.95 14.48
N SER A 40 4.95 -4.24 14.20
CA SER A 40 6.11 -3.99 15.07
C SER A 40 6.37 -2.52 15.38
N ILE A 41 5.80 -1.59 14.60
CA ILE A 41 5.91 -0.15 14.85
C ILE A 41 4.98 0.28 15.99
N GLY A 42 3.99 -0.54 16.36
CA GLY A 42 3.02 -0.29 17.45
C GLY A 42 3.59 0.41 18.69
N PRO A 43 4.63 -0.14 19.35
CA PRO A 43 5.23 0.46 20.55
C PRO A 43 5.89 1.83 20.34
N ARG A 44 6.20 2.20 19.09
CA ARG A 44 6.90 3.45 18.73
C ARG A 44 6.00 4.48 18.08
N ARG A 45 4.70 4.20 17.91
CA ARG A 45 3.76 5.10 17.21
C ARG A 45 3.68 6.46 17.89
N LYS A 46 3.62 7.51 17.08
CA LYS A 46 3.46 8.90 17.54
C LYS A 46 2.34 9.58 16.78
N GLU A 47 1.74 10.58 17.41
CA GLU A 47 0.73 11.42 16.77
C GLU A 47 1.32 12.08 15.50
N GLY A 48 0.52 12.15 14.44
CA GLY A 48 0.92 12.72 13.15
C GLY A 48 1.73 11.78 12.24
N LEU A 49 2.37 10.74 12.75
CA LEU A 49 3.20 9.81 11.96
C LEU A 49 2.39 8.61 11.49
N ARG A 50 2.29 8.41 10.17
CA ARG A 50 1.33 7.47 9.55
C ARG A 50 1.96 6.46 8.60
N THR A 51 3.04 6.79 7.94
CA THR A 51 3.63 6.02 6.83
C THR A 51 4.95 5.37 7.21
N PHE A 52 5.46 4.44 6.41
CA PHE A 52 6.78 3.84 6.61
C PHE A 52 7.91 4.88 6.67
N ALA A 53 7.87 5.90 5.81
CA ALA A 53 8.88 6.96 5.77
C ALA A 53 8.94 7.76 7.07
N ASP A 54 7.81 7.92 7.78
CA ASP A 54 7.75 8.59 9.08
C ASP A 54 8.52 7.85 10.19
N TYR A 55 8.88 6.57 9.96
CA TYR A 55 9.61 5.72 10.90
C TYR A 55 10.93 5.20 10.30
N ASP A 56 11.57 5.98 9.42
CA ASP A 56 12.89 5.74 8.83
C ASP A 56 12.99 4.51 7.89
N PHE A 57 11.86 4.02 7.38
CA PHE A 57 11.82 3.03 6.30
C PHE A 57 11.83 3.71 4.93
N THR A 58 12.94 4.36 4.61
CA THR A 58 13.08 5.19 3.40
C THR A 58 13.64 4.43 2.19
N SER A 59 14.21 3.25 2.41
CA SER A 59 14.72 2.36 1.35
C SER A 59 13.58 1.50 0.80
N VAL A 60 12.92 1.95 -0.27
CA VAL A 60 11.81 1.23 -0.91
C VAL A 60 12.24 0.65 -2.26
N VAL A 61 12.14 -0.67 -2.41
CA VAL A 61 12.52 -1.39 -3.62
C VAL A 61 11.33 -2.21 -4.13
N ARG A 62 11.07 -2.15 -5.43
CA ARG A 62 10.08 -3.02 -6.08
C ARG A 62 10.64 -4.44 -6.21
N ASP A 63 9.84 -5.42 -5.84
CA ASP A 63 10.08 -6.84 -6.07
C ASP A 63 8.80 -7.51 -6.59
N GLY A 64 8.65 -7.58 -7.92
CA GLY A 64 7.46 -8.13 -8.56
C GLY A 64 6.18 -7.37 -8.18
N ASN A 65 5.22 -8.07 -7.59
CA ASN A 65 3.97 -7.52 -7.06
C ASN A 65 4.11 -6.94 -5.64
N ALA A 66 5.33 -6.81 -5.14
CA ALA A 66 5.62 -6.34 -3.80
C ALA A 66 6.54 -5.12 -3.77
N ALA A 67 6.48 -4.41 -2.66
CA ALA A 67 7.48 -3.43 -2.25
C ALA A 67 8.18 -3.93 -0.99
N VAL A 68 9.51 -3.90 -0.99
CA VAL A 68 10.35 -4.17 0.17
C VAL A 68 10.79 -2.84 0.75
N LEU A 69 10.58 -2.65 2.05
CA LEU A 69 10.90 -1.43 2.78
C LEU A 69 11.83 -1.79 3.92
N ASP A 70 13.08 -1.32 3.84
CA ASP A 70 14.05 -1.54 4.91
C ASP A 70 14.20 -0.28 5.75
N ALA A 71 14.39 -0.49 7.06
CA ALA A 71 14.89 0.56 7.94
C ALA A 71 16.25 1.06 7.44
N ALA A 72 16.56 2.34 7.66
CA ALA A 72 17.82 2.95 7.23
C ALA A 72 19.07 2.18 7.71
N ASP A 73 19.01 1.60 8.91
CA ASP A 73 20.08 0.80 9.52
C ASP A 73 20.05 -0.69 9.14
N LYS A 74 19.12 -1.10 8.25
CA LYS A 74 18.88 -2.49 7.83
C LYS A 74 18.54 -3.45 8.98
N SER A 75 18.15 -2.94 10.15
CA SER A 75 17.77 -3.75 11.31
C SER A 75 16.39 -4.39 11.17
N TRP A 76 15.59 -3.92 10.23
CA TRP A 76 14.18 -4.29 10.07
C TRP A 76 13.76 -4.22 8.61
N THR A 77 12.85 -5.10 8.22
CA THR A 77 12.27 -5.09 6.87
C THR A 77 10.77 -5.32 6.91
N PHE A 78 10.08 -4.65 6.01
CA PHE A 78 8.71 -4.92 5.64
C PHE A 78 8.63 -5.36 4.17
N ARG A 79 7.71 -6.28 3.88
CA ARG A 79 7.29 -6.55 2.50
C ARG A 79 5.79 -6.32 2.41
N VAL A 80 5.38 -5.48 1.45
CA VAL A 80 3.98 -5.22 1.13
C VAL A 80 3.71 -5.82 -0.24
N SER A 81 3.08 -6.99 -0.28
CA SER A 81 2.72 -7.68 -1.52
C SER A 81 1.25 -7.46 -1.83
N ILE A 82 0.92 -7.13 -3.07
CA ILE A 82 -0.48 -7.03 -3.50
C ILE A 82 -0.98 -8.43 -3.89
N LEU A 83 -1.98 -8.92 -3.16
CA LEU A 83 -2.61 -10.23 -3.39
C LEU A 83 -3.75 -10.13 -4.40
N ASP A 84 -4.64 -9.17 -4.19
CA ASP A 84 -5.88 -9.02 -4.94
C ASP A 84 -6.34 -7.55 -4.92
N ARG A 85 -7.09 -7.14 -5.93
CA ARG A 85 -7.62 -5.78 -6.06
C ARG A 85 -9.05 -5.82 -6.56
N SER A 86 -9.90 -5.01 -5.94
CA SER A 86 -11.23 -4.66 -6.44
C SER A 86 -11.33 -3.17 -6.69
N ASP A 87 -12.47 -2.71 -7.19
CA ASP A 87 -12.73 -1.28 -7.44
C ASP A 87 -12.68 -0.42 -6.16
N ARG A 88 -12.81 -1.02 -4.97
CA ARG A 88 -12.93 -0.29 -3.69
C ARG A 88 -11.90 -0.68 -2.65
N THR A 89 -11.44 -1.92 -2.66
CA THR A 89 -10.52 -2.47 -1.65
C THR A 89 -9.39 -3.26 -2.30
N MET A 90 -8.30 -3.39 -1.57
CA MET A 90 -7.13 -4.16 -1.96
C MET A 90 -6.74 -5.11 -0.84
N LYS A 91 -6.40 -6.35 -1.18
CA LYS A 91 -5.83 -7.29 -0.22
C LYS A 91 -4.31 -7.25 -0.33
N LEU A 92 -3.66 -7.05 0.80
CA LEU A 92 -2.21 -7.00 0.91
C LEU A 92 -1.73 -8.15 1.79
N CYS A 93 -0.59 -8.74 1.45
CA CYS A 93 0.18 -9.54 2.39
C CYS A 93 1.30 -8.67 2.98
N ILE A 94 1.34 -8.60 4.31
CA ILE A 94 2.34 -7.82 5.04
C ILE A 94 3.30 -8.78 5.74
N LEU A 95 4.56 -8.75 5.34
CA LEU A 95 5.67 -9.30 6.11
C LEU A 95 6.29 -8.19 6.95
N ASP A 96 6.57 -8.49 8.21
CA ASP A 96 7.17 -7.59 9.19
C ASP A 96 8.21 -8.39 9.99
N ARG A 97 9.50 -8.05 9.83
CA ARG A 97 10.59 -8.91 10.30
C ARG A 97 11.76 -8.11 10.86
N ALA A 98 12.23 -8.55 12.04
CA ALA A 98 13.51 -8.16 12.59
C ALA A 98 14.68 -8.83 11.84
N LEU A 99 15.69 -8.04 11.50
CA LEU A 99 16.94 -8.49 10.87
C LEU A 99 18.17 -8.28 11.78
N ASN A 100 17.98 -7.68 12.96
CA ASN A 100 19.01 -7.38 13.95
C ASN A 100 19.26 -8.51 14.98
N GLY A 101 18.93 -9.75 14.64
CA GLY A 101 19.01 -10.89 15.56
C GLY A 101 17.81 -11.05 16.51
N GLY A 102 16.84 -10.12 16.48
CA GLY A 102 15.55 -10.30 17.14
C GLY A 102 14.72 -11.44 16.53
N SER A 103 13.78 -11.99 17.31
CA SER A 103 12.91 -13.09 16.88
C SER A 103 11.59 -12.67 16.25
N TYR A 104 11.34 -11.36 16.13
CA TYR A 104 10.07 -10.86 15.58
C TYR A 104 9.95 -11.23 14.10
N PHE A 105 8.90 -11.98 13.78
CA PHE A 105 8.54 -12.37 12.43
C PHE A 105 7.01 -12.50 12.37
N SER A 106 6.38 -11.72 11.49
CA SER A 106 4.94 -11.73 11.28
C SER A 106 4.62 -11.67 9.79
N VAL A 107 3.71 -12.53 9.35
CA VAL A 107 3.13 -12.51 8.00
C VAL A 107 1.62 -12.50 8.16
N LYS A 108 0.95 -11.46 7.66
CA LYS A 108 -0.50 -11.28 7.82
C LYS A 108 -1.14 -10.67 6.57
N PRO A 109 -2.25 -11.23 6.10
CA PRO A 109 -3.07 -10.57 5.10
C PRO A 109 -3.92 -9.46 5.75
N ILE A 110 -4.09 -8.34 5.06
CA ILE A 110 -4.99 -7.25 5.44
C ILE A 110 -5.78 -6.78 4.23
N GLU A 111 -7.00 -6.31 4.44
CA GLU A 111 -7.74 -5.55 3.45
C GLU A 111 -7.57 -4.06 3.72
N VAL A 112 -7.28 -3.28 2.68
CA VAL A 112 -7.16 -1.83 2.75
C VAL A 112 -8.12 -1.14 1.78
N ALA A 113 -8.52 0.07 2.15
CA ALA A 113 -9.26 1.00 1.29
C ALA A 113 -8.55 2.36 1.27
N GLN A 114 -8.66 3.08 0.16
CA GLN A 114 -8.10 4.43 0.06
C GLN A 114 -9.02 5.44 0.75
N GLY A 115 -8.46 6.22 1.67
CA GLY A 115 -9.14 7.34 2.30
C GLY A 115 -9.21 8.57 1.40
N LYS A 116 -10.02 9.56 1.81
CA LYS A 116 -10.15 10.85 1.10
C LYS A 116 -8.85 11.66 1.04
N ASP A 117 -7.93 11.38 1.95
CA ASP A 117 -6.58 11.96 2.04
C ASP A 117 -5.55 11.18 1.21
N GLY A 118 -5.98 10.17 0.45
CA GLY A 118 -5.13 9.40 -0.43
C GLY A 118 -4.34 8.27 0.24
N LEU A 119 -4.41 8.13 1.57
CA LEU A 119 -3.76 7.04 2.32
C LEU A 119 -4.58 5.75 2.25
N PHE A 120 -3.89 4.62 2.08
CA PHE A 120 -4.50 3.30 2.22
C PHE A 120 -4.58 2.92 3.69
N ARG A 121 -5.76 2.53 4.18
CA ARG A 121 -5.99 2.13 5.58
C ARG A 121 -6.61 0.76 5.64
N ALA A 122 -6.17 -0.02 6.62
CA ALA A 122 -6.80 -1.29 6.91
C ALA A 122 -8.28 -1.08 7.25
N THR A 123 -9.15 -1.89 6.65
CA THR A 123 -10.60 -1.80 6.85
C THR A 123 -11.04 -2.44 8.18
N GLY A 124 -10.18 -3.27 8.77
CA GLY A 124 -10.50 -4.09 9.94
C GLY A 124 -11.23 -5.40 9.59
N ASN A 125 -11.57 -5.61 8.33
CA ASN A 125 -12.16 -6.86 7.88
C ASN A 125 -11.15 -8.00 7.97
N SER A 126 -11.62 -9.17 8.41
CA SER A 126 -10.79 -10.38 8.43
C SER A 126 -10.50 -10.83 6.99
N VAL A 127 -9.23 -11.04 6.68
CA VAL A 127 -8.78 -11.60 5.41
C VAL A 127 -8.09 -12.92 5.69
N ALA A 128 -8.47 -13.95 4.96
CA ALA A 128 -7.72 -15.19 4.87
C ALA A 128 -7.27 -15.34 3.41
N ASP A 129 -5.97 -15.50 3.20
CA ASP A 129 -5.42 -15.76 1.87
C ASP A 129 -4.28 -16.78 2.00
N PRO A 130 -4.40 -17.97 1.37
CA PRO A 130 -3.36 -19.00 1.44
C PRO A 130 -2.05 -18.58 0.75
N ASN A 131 -2.07 -17.54 -0.08
CA ASN A 131 -0.88 -17.02 -0.76
C ASN A 131 -0.12 -16.00 0.09
N CYS A 132 -0.62 -15.66 1.28
CA CYS A 132 0.10 -14.86 2.26
C CYS A 132 0.83 -15.78 3.25
N ALA A 133 2.00 -16.27 2.82
CA ALA A 133 2.83 -17.22 3.55
C ALA A 133 4.31 -16.77 3.55
#